data_AF-A0A534KD93-F1
#
_entry.id   AF-A0A534KD93-F1
#
_cell.length_a   1.000
_cell.length_b   1.000
_cell.length_c   1.000
_cell.angle_alpha   90.00
_cell.angle_beta   90.00
_cell.angle_gamma   90.00
#
_symmetry.space_group_name_H-M   'P 1'
#
loop_
_entity.id
_entity.type
_entity.pdbx_description
1 polymer ?
#
loop_
_entity_poly.entity_id
_entity_poly.type
_entity_poly.pdbx_seq_one_letter_code
_entity_poly.pdbx_strand_id
1 'polypeptide(L)'
;MTLICATRLLKNARHVQATAPEVLPRVEPLQGFGSRVPDRVLSRLHTALRPDDLKAYPELAAALRRAPVPRPRTVATEPLFQGTFVFVQVTFRTSSGSAAVDARDLKTAIAYSKRAVEPISRYAAQYGTNRLAVSPSVILFEASVPGGQYNDQTLQGWVRSIVAPGGLPTNPCLIILNPPEVVNADADPRKGIGGYHNFAGVPYIFVNAMGSGFTIPDPANVFALALSHEIAETAVDPRADGVNPEVCDPCGPNCQTVWIDFFDEKGAYLRTTQSFPPSFPYAFFINAIVRPEASTQCPAPGSGCNYAPP
;
A
#
# COMPACT_ATOMS: atom_id res chain seq x y z
N MET A 1 15.78 -9.60 -1.66
CA MET A 1 15.12 -8.70 -2.63
C MET A 1 14.59 -7.51 -1.85
N THR A 2 14.86 -6.28 -2.27
CA THR A 2 14.38 -5.08 -1.56
C THR A 2 12.86 -4.97 -1.76
N LEU A 3 12.10 -4.92 -0.68
CA LEU A 3 10.66 -4.66 -0.74
C LEU A 3 10.43 -3.21 -1.16
N ILE A 4 9.34 -2.93 -1.88
CA ILE A 4 8.91 -1.61 -2.33
C ILE A 4 7.41 -1.46 -2.03
N CYS A 5 7.00 -0.30 -1.52
CA CYS A 5 5.59 0.12 -1.51
C CYS A 5 5.32 0.94 -2.77
N ALA A 6 4.34 0.54 -3.59
CA ALA A 6 4.04 1.23 -4.83
C ALA A 6 3.18 2.50 -4.66
N THR A 7 2.66 2.77 -3.46
CA THR A 7 1.84 3.97 -3.19
C THR A 7 2.57 5.24 -3.63
N ARG A 8 3.80 5.46 -3.16
CA ARG A 8 4.58 6.64 -3.53
C ARG A 8 4.87 6.71 -5.03
N LEU A 9 5.14 5.57 -5.65
CA LEU A 9 5.34 5.48 -7.10
C LEU A 9 4.10 5.93 -7.85
N LEU A 10 2.92 5.41 -7.47
CA LEU A 10 1.65 5.73 -8.11
C LEU A 10 1.26 7.19 -7.89
N LYS A 11 1.45 7.76 -6.69
CA LYS A 11 1.26 9.19 -6.43
C LYS A 11 2.06 10.07 -7.40
N ASN A 12 3.35 9.77 -7.54
CA ASN A 12 4.23 10.51 -8.43
C ASN A 12 3.83 10.33 -9.90
N ALA A 13 3.47 9.10 -10.30
CA ALA A 13 3.00 8.79 -11.64
C ALA A 13 1.69 9.53 -11.98
N ARG A 14 0.72 9.55 -11.06
CA ARG A 14 -0.57 10.25 -11.23
C ARG A 14 -0.39 11.76 -11.31
N HIS A 15 0.52 12.35 -10.52
CA HIS A 15 0.88 13.77 -10.66
C HIS A 15 1.41 14.09 -12.06
N VAL A 16 2.37 13.28 -12.55
CA VAL A 16 2.92 13.47 -13.90
C VAL A 16 1.86 13.21 -14.97
N GLN A 17 1.01 12.21 -14.82
CA GLN A 17 -0.11 11.93 -15.73
C GLN A 17 -1.08 13.11 -15.83
N ALA A 18 -1.38 13.77 -14.71
CA ALA A 18 -2.28 14.92 -14.65
C ALA A 18 -1.66 16.19 -15.26
N THR A 19 -0.36 16.40 -15.07
CA THR A 19 0.32 17.67 -15.42
C THR A 19 1.13 17.62 -16.72
N ALA A 20 1.46 16.42 -17.20
CA ALA A 20 2.23 16.17 -18.41
C ALA A 20 1.78 14.84 -19.08
N PRO A 21 0.54 14.79 -19.61
CA PRO A 21 0.00 13.59 -20.24
C PRO A 21 0.78 13.12 -21.47
N GLU A 22 1.64 13.97 -22.04
CA GLU A 22 2.60 13.60 -23.08
C GLU A 22 3.69 12.62 -22.57
N VAL A 23 4.08 12.74 -21.30
CA VAL A 23 5.06 11.85 -20.65
C VAL A 23 4.37 10.57 -20.17
N LEU A 24 3.31 10.73 -19.37
CA LEU A 24 2.50 9.63 -18.87
C LEU A 24 1.05 9.77 -19.38
N PRO A 25 0.61 8.92 -20.33
CA PRO A 25 -0.69 9.09 -20.97
C PRO A 25 -1.85 8.94 -20.00
N ARG A 26 -2.96 9.66 -20.26
CA ARG A 26 -4.20 9.58 -19.46
C ARG A 26 -4.79 8.18 -19.40
N VAL A 27 -4.67 7.42 -20.50
CA VAL A 27 -4.94 5.99 -20.52
C VAL A 27 -3.62 5.29 -20.22
N GLU A 28 -3.58 4.65 -19.07
CA GLU A 28 -2.44 3.92 -18.56
C GLU A 28 -2.15 2.71 -19.44
N PRO A 29 -0.87 2.50 -19.84
CA PRO A 29 -0.47 1.32 -20.59
C PRO A 29 -0.79 0.04 -19.80
N LEU A 30 -1.12 -1.05 -20.49
CA LEU A 30 -1.34 -2.36 -19.85
C LEU A 30 -0.11 -2.83 -19.05
N GLN A 31 1.08 -2.39 -19.43
CA GLN A 31 2.35 -2.64 -18.75
C GLN A 31 2.61 -1.69 -17.56
N GLY A 32 1.60 -0.92 -17.14
CA GLY A 32 1.69 0.05 -16.04
C GLY A 32 2.50 1.30 -16.40
N PHE A 33 2.60 2.23 -15.45
CA PHE A 33 3.39 3.45 -15.65
C PHE A 33 4.89 3.20 -15.79
N GLY A 34 5.38 2.12 -15.17
CA GLY A 34 6.78 1.67 -15.23
C GLY A 34 7.29 1.44 -16.66
N SER A 35 6.39 1.21 -17.62
CA SER A 35 6.70 1.05 -19.04
C SER A 35 7.10 2.36 -19.75
N ARG A 36 6.75 3.51 -19.18
CA ARG A 36 7.04 4.85 -19.73
C ARG A 36 8.18 5.52 -18.98
N VAL A 37 8.13 5.46 -17.65
CA VAL A 37 9.16 5.99 -16.75
C VAL A 37 9.49 4.88 -15.75
N PRO A 38 10.77 4.47 -15.61
CA PRO A 38 11.09 3.35 -14.73
C PRO A 38 10.66 3.58 -13.29
N ASP A 39 10.23 2.51 -12.63
CA ASP A 39 9.73 2.52 -11.24
C ASP A 39 10.70 3.17 -10.25
N ARG A 40 12.02 2.93 -10.42
CA ARG A 40 13.08 3.55 -9.62
C ARG A 40 13.17 5.08 -9.75
N VAL A 41 12.71 5.62 -10.89
CA VAL A 41 12.65 7.06 -11.14
C VAL A 41 11.35 7.59 -10.59
N LEU A 42 10.22 6.95 -10.93
CA LEU A 42 8.89 7.33 -10.44
C LEU A 42 8.82 7.39 -8.91
N SER A 43 9.34 6.38 -8.21
CA SER A 43 9.37 6.34 -6.74
C SER A 43 10.10 7.51 -6.09
N ARG A 44 11.01 8.19 -6.80
CA ARG A 44 11.89 9.24 -6.24
C ARG A 44 11.56 10.66 -6.69
N LEU A 45 10.57 10.87 -7.56
CA LEU A 45 10.29 12.20 -8.14
C LEU A 45 9.95 13.29 -7.11
N HIS A 46 9.44 12.91 -5.95
CA HIS A 46 9.15 13.79 -4.82
C HIS A 46 10.40 14.26 -4.05
N THR A 47 11.58 13.70 -4.36
CA THR A 47 12.86 14.01 -3.71
C THR A 47 13.71 14.97 -4.54
N ALA A 48 14.82 15.45 -3.98
CA ALA A 48 15.81 16.19 -4.76
C ALA A 48 16.55 15.23 -5.72
N LEU A 49 16.08 15.16 -6.96
CA LEU A 49 16.74 14.42 -8.03
C LEU A 49 17.97 15.17 -8.53
N ARG A 50 19.03 14.42 -8.83
CA ARG A 50 20.20 14.99 -9.52
C ARG A 50 19.87 15.18 -11.00
N PRO A 51 20.45 16.17 -11.69
CA PRO A 51 20.24 16.34 -13.13
C PRO A 51 20.50 15.06 -13.95
N ASP A 52 21.50 14.26 -13.54
CA ASP A 52 21.83 12.99 -14.18
C ASP A 52 20.73 11.93 -14.05
N ASP A 53 19.94 11.97 -12.96
CA ASP A 53 18.85 11.00 -12.73
C ASP A 53 17.73 11.18 -13.79
N LEU A 54 17.61 12.37 -14.39
CA LEU A 54 16.61 12.71 -15.41
C LEU A 54 17.19 12.93 -16.81
N LYS A 55 18.51 12.81 -16.99
CA LYS A 55 19.18 13.07 -18.28
C LYS A 55 18.64 12.23 -19.43
N ALA A 56 18.24 10.99 -19.14
CA ALA A 56 17.63 10.08 -20.11
C ALA A 56 16.15 10.39 -20.41
N TYR A 57 15.53 11.34 -19.70
CA TYR A 57 14.11 11.66 -19.76
C TYR A 57 13.89 13.18 -19.91
N PRO A 58 14.33 13.81 -21.02
CA PRO A 58 14.28 15.26 -21.18
C PRO A 58 12.86 15.85 -21.09
N GLU A 59 11.86 15.12 -21.59
CA GLU A 59 10.45 15.52 -21.51
C GLU A 59 9.94 15.49 -20.06
N LEU A 60 10.28 14.44 -19.29
CA LEU A 60 9.97 14.36 -17.87
C LEU A 60 10.66 15.48 -17.09
N ALA A 61 11.93 15.76 -17.38
CA ALA A 61 12.66 16.87 -16.76
C ALA A 61 12.00 18.22 -17.04
N ALA A 62 11.57 18.45 -18.29
CA ALA A 62 10.85 19.66 -18.65
C ALA A 62 9.49 19.76 -17.94
N ALA A 63 8.74 18.66 -17.87
CA ALA A 63 7.49 18.58 -17.15
C ALA A 63 7.65 18.92 -15.65
N LEU A 64 8.62 18.31 -14.98
CA LEU A 64 8.88 18.53 -13.55
C LEU A 64 9.38 19.94 -13.22
N ARG A 65 10.04 20.63 -14.16
CA ARG A 65 10.36 22.06 -14.00
C ARG A 65 9.11 22.95 -14.00
N ARG A 66 8.08 22.60 -14.77
CA ARG A 66 6.81 23.34 -14.84
C ARG A 66 5.90 23.01 -13.65
N ALA A 67 5.82 21.73 -13.30
CA ALA A 67 4.94 21.22 -12.26
C ALA A 67 5.70 20.20 -11.37
N PRO A 68 6.48 20.67 -10.38
CA PRO A 68 7.18 19.79 -9.46
C PRO A 68 6.23 18.85 -8.72
N VAL A 69 6.67 17.62 -8.47
CA VAL A 69 5.93 16.69 -7.61
C VAL A 69 5.93 17.22 -6.16
N PRO A 70 4.78 17.23 -5.47
CA PRO A 70 4.71 17.65 -4.07
C PRO A 70 5.65 16.86 -3.17
N ARG A 71 6.28 17.56 -2.22
CA ARG A 71 7.11 16.90 -1.19
C ARG A 71 6.23 16.26 -0.11
N PRO A 72 6.72 15.20 0.54
CA PRO A 72 6.07 14.63 1.72
C PRO A 72 5.85 15.68 2.81
N ARG A 73 4.80 15.49 3.60
CA ARG A 73 4.37 16.40 4.67
C ARG A 73 4.55 15.74 6.03
N THR A 74 4.65 16.56 7.07
CA THR A 74 4.71 16.11 8.48
C THR A 74 3.36 16.09 9.18
N VAL A 75 2.40 16.85 8.66
CA VAL A 75 1.10 17.07 9.30
C VAL A 75 0.00 16.66 8.34
N ALA A 76 -0.98 15.90 8.85
CA ALA A 76 -2.22 15.61 8.14
C ALA A 76 -3.09 16.87 8.11
N THR A 77 -3.53 17.27 6.91
CA THR A 77 -4.40 18.44 6.72
C THR A 77 -5.82 18.06 6.31
N GLU A 78 -6.02 16.82 5.88
CA GLU A 78 -7.33 16.24 5.57
C GLU A 78 -7.72 15.17 6.60
N PRO A 79 -9.03 14.87 6.76
CA PRO A 79 -9.47 13.83 7.68
C PRO A 79 -8.79 12.48 7.43
N LEU A 80 -8.31 11.87 8.52
CA LEU A 80 -7.81 10.50 8.53
C LEU A 80 -8.94 9.50 8.29
N PHE A 81 -8.60 8.24 8.01
CA PHE A 81 -9.61 7.22 7.74
C PHE A 81 -10.47 6.93 8.98
N GLN A 82 -11.78 6.99 8.76
CA GLN A 82 -12.80 6.69 9.76
C GLN A 82 -13.84 5.79 9.12
N GLY A 83 -13.56 4.50 9.06
CA GLY A 83 -14.32 3.59 8.21
C GLY A 83 -14.04 2.11 8.44
N THR A 84 -14.51 1.30 7.50
CA THR A 84 -14.42 -0.15 7.59
C THR A 84 -13.63 -0.71 6.41
N PHE A 85 -12.57 -1.45 6.70
CA PHE A 85 -11.87 -2.28 5.73
C PHE A 85 -12.73 -3.50 5.37
N VAL A 86 -12.99 -3.70 4.08
CA VAL A 86 -13.82 -4.79 3.55
C VAL A 86 -13.02 -5.57 2.53
N PHE A 87 -12.85 -6.87 2.76
CA PHE A 87 -12.12 -7.72 1.84
C PHE A 87 -12.97 -8.07 0.63
N VAL A 88 -12.35 -8.04 -0.54
CA VAL A 88 -12.91 -8.50 -1.80
C VAL A 88 -12.15 -9.75 -2.24
N GLN A 89 -12.86 -10.86 -2.40
CA GLN A 89 -12.32 -12.04 -3.05
C GLN A 89 -12.55 -11.92 -4.56
N VAL A 90 -11.48 -11.61 -5.28
CA VAL A 90 -11.53 -11.53 -6.74
C VAL A 90 -11.22 -12.90 -7.34
N THR A 91 -12.14 -13.40 -8.16
CA THR A 91 -11.90 -14.55 -9.04
C THR A 91 -11.53 -14.02 -10.43
N PHE A 92 -10.26 -14.17 -10.77
CA PHE A 92 -9.68 -13.77 -12.04
C PHE A 92 -9.88 -14.86 -13.08
N ARG A 93 -10.59 -14.58 -14.16
CA ARG A 93 -10.70 -15.45 -15.34
C ARG A 93 -9.53 -15.18 -16.28
N THR A 94 -8.67 -16.16 -16.47
CA THR A 94 -7.52 -16.13 -17.37
C THR A 94 -7.78 -17.04 -18.58
N SER A 95 -6.92 -17.00 -19.59
CA SER A 95 -6.97 -17.97 -20.69
C SER A 95 -6.70 -19.42 -20.25
N SER A 96 -6.00 -19.61 -19.12
CA SER A 96 -5.63 -20.91 -18.56
C SER A 96 -6.61 -21.44 -17.51
N GLY A 97 -7.61 -20.66 -17.09
CA GLY A 97 -8.59 -21.07 -16.09
C GLY A 97 -9.03 -19.91 -15.20
N SER A 98 -9.07 -20.16 -13.89
CA SER A 98 -9.39 -19.15 -12.88
C SER A 98 -8.37 -19.13 -11.75
N ALA A 99 -8.03 -17.93 -11.27
CA ALA A 99 -7.16 -17.72 -10.12
C ALA A 99 -7.85 -16.88 -9.06
N ALA A 100 -7.65 -17.22 -7.79
CA ALA A 100 -8.15 -16.47 -6.65
C ALA A 100 -7.30 -16.82 -5.42
N VAL A 101 -7.20 -15.90 -4.46
CA VAL A 101 -6.63 -16.22 -3.15
C VAL A 101 -7.52 -17.26 -2.46
N ASP A 102 -6.89 -18.28 -1.86
CA ASP A 102 -7.59 -19.35 -1.15
C ASP A 102 -8.49 -18.78 -0.05
N ALA A 103 -9.68 -19.36 0.12
CA ALA A 103 -10.66 -18.86 1.07
C ALA A 103 -10.17 -18.96 2.54
N ARG A 104 -9.29 -19.90 2.87
CA ARG A 104 -8.66 -20.02 4.20
C ARG A 104 -7.63 -18.92 4.41
N ASP A 105 -6.80 -18.67 3.41
CA ASP A 105 -5.79 -17.60 3.45
C ASP A 105 -6.47 -16.22 3.58
N LEU A 106 -7.56 -16.00 2.84
CA LEU A 106 -8.37 -14.79 2.97
C LEU A 106 -8.97 -14.62 4.37
N LYS A 107 -9.50 -15.70 4.97
CA LYS A 107 -10.00 -15.68 6.35
C LYS A 107 -8.89 -15.37 7.35
N THR A 108 -7.69 -15.90 7.14
CA THR A 108 -6.52 -15.57 7.97
C THR A 108 -6.15 -14.11 7.83
N ALA A 109 -6.14 -13.54 6.61
CA ALA A 109 -5.86 -12.13 6.39
C ALA A 109 -6.89 -11.22 7.11
N ILE A 110 -8.18 -11.56 7.06
CA ILE A 110 -9.24 -10.87 7.81
C ILE A 110 -8.99 -10.96 9.32
N ALA A 111 -8.66 -12.14 9.84
CA ALA A 111 -8.39 -12.35 11.26
C ALA A 111 -7.14 -11.60 11.74
N TYR A 112 -6.08 -11.58 10.93
CA TYR A 112 -4.89 -10.78 11.14
C TYR A 112 -5.24 -9.28 11.17
N SER A 113 -5.95 -8.76 10.16
CA SER A 113 -6.33 -7.36 10.09
C SER A 113 -7.13 -6.92 11.29
N LYS A 114 -8.05 -7.75 11.81
CA LYS A 114 -8.80 -7.47 13.05
C LYS A 114 -7.91 -7.25 14.26
N ARG A 115 -6.76 -7.95 14.33
CA ARG A 115 -5.75 -7.75 15.39
C ARG A 115 -4.88 -6.52 15.11
N ALA A 116 -4.48 -6.32 13.86
CA ALA A 116 -3.56 -5.27 13.45
C ALA A 116 -4.17 -3.86 13.49
N VAL A 117 -5.47 -3.70 13.18
CA VAL A 117 -6.09 -2.36 13.13
C VAL A 117 -6.09 -1.64 14.46
N GLU A 118 -6.11 -2.34 15.60
CA GLU A 118 -6.10 -1.70 16.91
C GLU A 118 -4.78 -0.97 17.20
N PRO A 119 -3.61 -1.64 17.18
CA PRO A 119 -2.34 -0.95 17.36
C PRO A 119 -2.06 0.06 16.24
N ILE A 120 -2.44 -0.21 14.99
CA ILE A 120 -2.34 0.76 13.89
C ILE A 120 -3.14 2.03 14.20
N SER A 121 -4.40 1.89 14.64
CA SER A 121 -5.27 3.03 14.95
C SER A 121 -4.70 3.89 16.08
N ARG A 122 -4.22 3.25 17.17
CA ARG A 122 -3.57 3.95 18.29
C ARG A 122 -2.34 4.73 17.84
N TYR A 123 -1.57 4.15 16.94
CA TYR A 123 -0.30 4.73 16.51
C TYR A 123 -0.50 5.84 15.49
N ALA A 124 -1.42 5.65 14.53
CA ALA A 124 -1.89 6.68 13.61
C ALA A 124 -2.57 7.87 14.32
N ALA A 125 -3.03 7.72 15.56
CA ALA A 125 -3.66 8.79 16.33
C ALA A 125 -2.74 10.01 16.56
N GLN A 126 -1.41 9.82 16.46
CA GLN A 126 -0.44 10.92 16.50
C GLN A 126 -0.60 11.92 15.34
N TYR A 127 -1.25 11.52 14.24
CA TYR A 127 -1.54 12.37 13.08
C TYR A 127 -2.96 12.97 13.11
N GLY A 128 -3.85 12.46 13.96
CA GLY A 128 -5.23 12.94 14.06
C GLY A 128 -6.21 11.85 14.47
N THR A 129 -7.48 12.22 14.62
CA THR A 129 -8.55 11.27 14.98
C THR A 129 -8.82 10.32 13.82
N ASN A 130 -8.75 9.02 14.08
CA ASN A 130 -9.06 7.96 13.12
C ASN A 130 -9.98 6.91 13.79
N ARG A 131 -10.63 6.07 12.97
CA ARG A 131 -11.43 4.94 13.45
C ARG A 131 -11.33 3.81 12.42
N LEU A 132 -10.70 2.72 12.82
CA LEU A 132 -10.45 1.57 11.94
C LEU A 132 -11.33 0.40 12.38
N ALA A 133 -12.13 -0.13 11.45
CA ALA A 133 -12.88 -1.37 11.64
C ALA A 133 -12.58 -2.35 10.49
N VAL A 134 -12.77 -3.65 10.73
CA VAL A 134 -12.62 -4.69 9.71
C VAL A 134 -13.91 -5.48 9.61
N SER A 135 -14.51 -5.50 8.43
CA SER A 135 -15.70 -6.29 8.15
C SER A 135 -15.37 -7.78 8.19
N PRO A 136 -16.18 -8.63 8.86
CA PRO A 136 -16.06 -10.08 8.74
C PRO A 136 -16.55 -10.60 7.38
N SER A 137 -17.32 -9.79 6.65
CA SER A 137 -17.96 -10.17 5.39
C SER A 137 -17.01 -9.95 4.23
N VAL A 138 -17.08 -10.86 3.25
CA VAL A 138 -16.30 -10.81 2.01
C VAL A 138 -17.21 -10.46 0.85
N ILE A 139 -16.76 -9.55 -0.01
CA ILE A 139 -17.41 -9.28 -1.28
C ILE A 139 -16.81 -10.21 -2.33
N LEU A 140 -17.65 -10.93 -3.05
CA LEU A 140 -17.20 -11.75 -4.19
C LEU A 140 -17.24 -10.88 -5.45
N PHE A 141 -16.18 -10.95 -6.25
CA PHE A 141 -16.09 -10.22 -7.51
C PHE A 141 -15.40 -11.07 -8.57
N GLU A 142 -15.90 -11.02 -9.81
CA GLU A 142 -15.25 -11.69 -10.94
C GLU A 142 -14.61 -10.66 -11.86
N ALA A 143 -13.36 -10.92 -12.23
CA ALA A 143 -12.59 -10.07 -13.14
C ALA A 143 -12.09 -10.89 -14.32
N SER A 144 -12.12 -10.31 -15.53
CA SER A 144 -11.54 -10.94 -16.72
C SER A 144 -10.16 -10.36 -16.99
N VAL A 145 -9.13 -11.22 -16.98
CA VAL A 145 -7.74 -10.89 -17.28
C VAL A 145 -7.14 -11.98 -18.16
N PRO A 146 -7.56 -12.09 -19.45
CA PRO A 146 -7.18 -13.22 -20.30
C PRO A 146 -5.67 -13.42 -20.44
N GLY A 147 -4.89 -12.33 -20.43
CA GLY A 147 -3.44 -12.35 -20.49
C GLY A 147 -2.74 -12.54 -19.13
N GLY A 148 -3.48 -12.74 -18.04
CA GLY A 148 -2.93 -12.86 -16.68
C GLY A 148 -2.32 -11.57 -16.13
N GLN A 149 -2.55 -10.43 -16.78
CA GLN A 149 -2.00 -9.13 -16.38
C GLN A 149 -3.06 -8.02 -16.49
N TYR A 150 -2.99 -7.08 -15.55
CA TYR A 150 -3.76 -5.84 -15.53
C TYR A 150 -2.91 -4.72 -14.89
N ASN A 151 -3.45 -3.51 -14.80
CA ASN A 151 -2.79 -2.34 -14.22
C ASN A 151 -3.69 -1.63 -13.20
N ASP A 152 -3.18 -0.61 -12.53
CA ASP A 152 -3.94 0.12 -11.50
C ASP A 152 -5.21 0.78 -12.08
N GLN A 153 -5.16 1.36 -13.29
CA GLN A 153 -6.36 1.93 -13.91
C GLN A 153 -7.48 0.89 -14.09
N THR A 154 -7.14 -0.35 -14.46
CA THR A 154 -8.10 -1.45 -14.59
C THR A 154 -8.70 -1.80 -13.23
N LEU A 155 -7.86 -1.91 -12.20
CA LEU A 155 -8.29 -2.17 -10.83
C LEU A 155 -9.24 -1.09 -10.29
N GLN A 156 -8.96 0.20 -10.55
CA GLN A 156 -9.87 1.29 -10.21
C GLN A 156 -11.25 1.13 -10.88
N GLY A 157 -11.29 0.59 -12.10
CA GLY A 157 -12.53 0.25 -12.78
C GLY A 157 -13.33 -0.81 -12.01
N TRP A 158 -12.66 -1.84 -11.49
CA TRP A 158 -13.29 -2.87 -10.66
C TRP A 158 -13.76 -2.32 -9.31
N VAL A 159 -12.95 -1.49 -8.64
CA VAL A 159 -13.34 -0.82 -7.39
C VAL A 159 -14.64 -0.03 -7.58
N ARG A 160 -14.73 0.78 -8.64
CA ARG A 160 -15.98 1.51 -8.96
C ARG A 160 -17.15 0.57 -9.22
N SER A 161 -16.91 -0.56 -9.89
CA SER A 161 -17.94 -1.56 -10.18
C SER A 161 -18.44 -2.29 -8.93
N ILE A 162 -17.57 -2.52 -7.95
CA ILE A 162 -17.91 -3.12 -6.65
C ILE A 162 -18.75 -2.18 -5.80
N VAL A 163 -18.47 -0.87 -5.87
CA VAL A 163 -19.17 0.15 -5.08
C VAL A 163 -20.54 0.51 -5.68
N ALA A 164 -20.67 0.47 -7.01
CA ALA A 164 -21.86 0.96 -7.71
C ALA A 164 -23.20 0.33 -7.26
N PRO A 165 -23.31 -0.98 -6.94
CA PRO A 165 -24.55 -1.59 -6.46
C PRO A 165 -25.02 -1.07 -5.09
N GLY A 166 -24.15 -0.41 -4.32
CA GLY A 166 -24.45 0.01 -2.95
C GLY A 166 -24.43 -1.15 -1.93
N GLY A 167 -24.95 -0.90 -0.72
CA GLY A 167 -25.01 -1.91 0.34
C GLY A 167 -23.69 -2.17 1.09
N LEU A 168 -22.64 -1.41 0.78
CA LEU A 168 -21.38 -1.43 1.52
C LEU A 168 -21.52 -0.71 2.87
N PRO A 169 -20.67 -1.05 3.86
CA PRO A 169 -20.55 -0.26 5.08
C PRO A 169 -20.31 1.21 4.78
N THR A 170 -20.71 2.10 5.71
CA THR A 170 -20.39 3.52 5.60
C THR A 170 -18.88 3.73 5.59
N ASN A 171 -18.40 4.51 4.62
CA ASN A 171 -16.97 4.80 4.38
C ASN A 171 -16.11 3.52 4.27
N PRO A 172 -16.33 2.68 3.25
CA PRO A 172 -15.57 1.45 3.11
C PRO A 172 -14.17 1.74 2.56
N CYS A 173 -13.20 0.90 2.93
CA CYS A 173 -11.95 0.73 2.20
C CYS A 173 -11.90 -0.71 1.67
N LEU A 174 -11.77 -0.89 0.35
CA LEU A 174 -11.72 -2.23 -0.24
C LEU A 174 -10.31 -2.81 -0.14
N ILE A 175 -10.15 -4.01 0.43
CA ILE A 175 -8.87 -4.72 0.43
C ILE A 175 -8.94 -5.85 -0.60
N ILE A 176 -8.00 -5.83 -1.55
CA ILE A 176 -7.91 -6.79 -2.64
C ILE A 176 -6.56 -7.50 -2.53
N LEU A 177 -6.61 -8.79 -2.23
CA LEU A 177 -5.42 -9.65 -2.24
C LEU A 177 -5.28 -10.28 -3.63
N ASN A 178 -4.11 -10.11 -4.25
CA ASN A 178 -3.80 -10.61 -5.57
C ASN A 178 -3.10 -11.96 -5.49
N PRO A 179 -3.62 -13.01 -6.14
CA PRO A 179 -2.99 -14.32 -6.15
C PRO A 179 -1.75 -14.32 -7.07
N PRO A 180 -0.77 -15.22 -6.85
CA PRO A 180 0.49 -15.22 -7.58
C PRO A 180 0.37 -15.53 -9.09
N GLU A 181 -0.76 -16.09 -9.53
CA GLU A 181 -1.02 -16.45 -10.93
C GLU A 181 -1.37 -15.24 -11.82
N VAL A 182 -1.65 -14.08 -11.23
CA VAL A 182 -2.04 -12.85 -11.96
C VAL A 182 -1.15 -11.70 -11.54
N VAL A 183 -0.75 -10.85 -12.49
CA VAL A 183 0.16 -9.73 -12.24
C VAL A 183 -0.58 -8.39 -12.37
N ASN A 184 -0.49 -7.56 -11.34
CA ASN A 184 -0.70 -6.13 -11.47
C ASN A 184 0.61 -5.47 -11.92
N ALA A 185 0.64 -4.85 -13.10
CA ALA A 185 1.86 -4.32 -13.71
C ALA A 185 2.51 -3.18 -12.89
N ASP A 186 1.72 -2.40 -12.17
CA ASP A 186 2.21 -1.32 -11.28
C ASP A 186 2.64 -1.83 -9.91
N ALA A 187 2.33 -3.09 -9.59
CA ALA A 187 2.73 -3.76 -8.38
C ALA A 187 3.23 -5.18 -8.65
N ASP A 188 4.13 -5.31 -9.62
CA ASP A 188 4.70 -6.61 -9.97
C ASP A 188 5.57 -7.14 -8.81
N PRO A 189 5.22 -8.29 -8.20
CA PRO A 189 5.98 -8.83 -7.08
C PRO A 189 7.43 -9.21 -7.47
N ARG A 190 7.71 -9.44 -8.77
CA ARG A 190 9.07 -9.66 -9.30
C ARG A 190 9.93 -8.41 -9.28
N LYS A 191 9.36 -7.25 -8.99
CA LYS A 191 10.07 -5.99 -8.72
C LYS A 191 10.20 -5.69 -7.23
N GLY A 192 9.69 -6.59 -6.37
CA GLY A 192 9.75 -6.46 -4.92
C GLY A 192 8.57 -5.68 -4.35
N ILE A 193 7.54 -5.42 -5.17
CA ILE A 193 6.40 -4.62 -4.75
C ILE A 193 5.41 -5.50 -3.98
N GLY A 194 5.21 -5.19 -2.70
CA GLY A 194 4.27 -5.92 -1.84
C GLY A 194 2.82 -5.47 -2.02
N GLY A 195 2.60 -4.19 -2.26
CA GLY A 195 1.26 -3.59 -2.36
C GLY A 195 1.30 -2.09 -2.57
N TYR A 196 0.11 -1.50 -2.55
CA TYR A 196 -0.15 -0.07 -2.49
C TYR A 196 -1.58 0.18 -2.01
N HIS A 197 -1.89 1.42 -1.63
CA HIS A 197 -3.26 1.91 -1.52
C HIS A 197 -3.47 3.08 -2.49
N ASN A 198 -4.72 3.26 -2.92
CA ASN A 198 -5.12 4.32 -3.82
C ASN A 198 -6.63 4.60 -3.69
N PHE A 199 -7.18 5.50 -4.51
CA PHE A 199 -8.56 5.97 -4.39
C PHE A 199 -9.32 5.90 -5.72
N ALA A 200 -10.53 5.33 -5.69
CA ALA A 200 -11.43 5.24 -6.85
C ALA A 200 -12.89 5.44 -6.43
N GLY A 201 -13.18 6.60 -5.84
CA GLY A 201 -14.49 6.92 -5.23
C GLY A 201 -14.59 6.45 -3.77
N VAL A 202 -13.87 5.39 -3.43
CA VAL A 202 -13.55 4.93 -2.08
C VAL A 202 -12.05 4.59 -2.00
N PRO A 203 -11.42 4.63 -0.82
CA PRO A 203 -10.09 4.08 -0.64
C PRO A 203 -10.06 2.58 -0.98
N TYR A 204 -8.96 2.10 -1.53
CA TYR A 204 -8.70 0.68 -1.67
C TYR A 204 -7.22 0.36 -1.45
N ILE A 205 -6.98 -0.87 -1.01
CA ILE A 205 -5.69 -1.45 -0.76
C ILE A 205 -5.52 -2.64 -1.71
N PHE A 206 -4.39 -2.68 -2.38
CA PHE A 206 -3.93 -3.79 -3.20
C PHE A 206 -2.71 -4.42 -2.54
N VAL A 207 -2.73 -5.74 -2.34
CA VAL A 207 -1.59 -6.49 -1.78
C VAL A 207 -1.38 -7.77 -2.55
N ASN A 208 -0.13 -8.06 -2.92
CA ASN A 208 0.25 -9.35 -3.47
C ASN A 208 0.31 -10.40 -2.36
N ALA A 209 -0.36 -11.54 -2.56
CA ALA A 209 -0.09 -12.76 -1.82
C ALA A 209 1.25 -13.33 -2.34
N MET A 210 2.32 -13.18 -1.56
CA MET A 210 3.67 -13.62 -1.94
C MET A 210 3.87 -15.14 -1.74
N GLY A 211 2.82 -15.84 -1.34
CA GLY A 211 2.77 -17.27 -1.05
C GLY A 211 1.35 -17.68 -0.66
N SER A 212 1.21 -18.88 -0.08
CA SER A 212 -0.04 -19.42 0.43
C SER A 212 0.15 -20.02 1.82
N GLY A 213 -0.93 -20.49 2.45
CA GLY A 213 -0.87 -21.09 3.79
C GLY A 213 -0.65 -20.03 4.86
N PHE A 214 -1.41 -18.95 4.78
CA PHE A 214 -1.29 -17.80 5.67
C PHE A 214 -1.52 -18.22 7.11
N THR A 215 -0.71 -17.65 7.99
CA THR A 215 -0.89 -17.71 9.44
C THR A 215 -0.85 -16.29 10.00
N ILE A 216 -1.51 -16.04 11.12
CA ILE A 216 -1.54 -14.71 11.75
C ILE A 216 -0.12 -14.20 12.09
N PRO A 217 0.81 -15.02 12.61
CA PRO A 217 2.19 -14.58 12.83
C PRO A 217 2.97 -14.34 11.54
N ASP A 218 2.55 -14.93 10.42
CA ASP A 218 3.17 -14.80 9.10
C ASP A 218 4.72 -14.85 9.09
N PRO A 219 5.36 -15.91 9.61
CA PRO A 219 6.81 -15.96 9.78
C PRO A 219 7.58 -16.00 8.44
N ALA A 220 6.88 -16.27 7.33
CA ALA A 220 7.42 -16.23 5.97
C ALA A 220 7.23 -14.86 5.29
N ASN A 221 6.53 -13.93 5.95
CA ASN A 221 6.17 -12.62 5.43
C ASN A 221 5.52 -12.69 4.04
N VAL A 222 4.47 -13.52 3.91
CA VAL A 222 3.80 -13.71 2.63
C VAL A 222 2.63 -12.75 2.40
N PHE A 223 2.16 -12.04 3.44
CA PHE A 223 1.09 -11.03 3.30
C PHE A 223 1.09 -9.92 4.36
N ALA A 224 1.44 -10.23 5.61
CA ALA A 224 1.13 -9.40 6.77
C ALA A 224 1.88 -8.06 6.76
N LEU A 225 3.16 -8.04 6.34
CA LEU A 225 3.92 -6.79 6.29
C LEU A 225 3.37 -5.82 5.25
N ALA A 226 3.07 -6.30 4.05
CA ALA A 226 2.49 -5.48 2.99
C ALA A 226 1.08 -5.01 3.38
N LEU A 227 0.27 -5.91 3.93
CA LEU A 227 -1.09 -5.59 4.35
C LEU A 227 -1.15 -4.58 5.49
N SER A 228 -0.34 -4.74 6.55
CA SER A 228 -0.30 -3.75 7.63
C SER A 228 0.28 -2.42 7.19
N HIS A 229 1.29 -2.42 6.31
CA HIS A 229 1.81 -1.20 5.70
C HIS A 229 0.69 -0.42 5.02
N GLU A 230 -0.07 -1.04 4.12
CA GLU A 230 -1.12 -0.31 3.39
C GLU A 230 -2.32 0.07 4.26
N ILE A 231 -2.66 -0.74 5.28
CA ILE A 231 -3.68 -0.37 6.27
C ILE A 231 -3.24 0.87 7.05
N ALA A 232 -1.97 0.93 7.48
CA ALA A 232 -1.42 2.04 8.23
C ALA A 232 -1.29 3.32 7.38
N GLU A 233 -0.82 3.20 6.14
CA GLU A 233 -0.80 4.33 5.21
C GLU A 233 -2.22 4.83 4.93
N THR A 234 -3.17 3.94 4.64
CA THR A 234 -4.59 4.31 4.43
C THR A 234 -5.20 4.94 5.67
N ALA A 235 -4.79 4.54 6.89
CA ALA A 235 -5.28 5.13 8.12
C ALA A 235 -4.98 6.63 8.19
N VAL A 236 -3.86 7.08 7.61
CA VAL A 236 -3.43 8.48 7.62
C VAL A 236 -3.77 9.20 6.31
N ASP A 237 -3.55 8.58 5.16
CA ASP A 237 -3.80 9.15 3.83
C ASP A 237 -4.78 8.28 3.01
N PRO A 238 -6.08 8.25 3.35
CA PRO A 238 -7.04 7.40 2.64
C PRO A 238 -7.26 7.82 1.18
N ARG A 239 -6.88 9.03 0.77
CA ARG A 239 -7.07 9.49 -0.62
C ARG A 239 -5.88 9.18 -1.51
N ALA A 240 -4.73 8.87 -0.93
CA ALA A 240 -3.49 8.67 -1.66
C ALA A 240 -3.18 9.80 -2.66
N ASP A 241 -3.51 11.04 -2.33
CA ASP A 241 -3.38 12.20 -3.23
C ASP A 241 -2.16 13.09 -2.88
N GLY A 242 -1.41 12.71 -1.84
CA GLY A 242 -0.22 13.43 -1.37
C GLY A 242 -0.53 14.65 -0.50
N VAL A 243 -1.79 14.83 -0.09
CA VAL A 243 -2.17 15.88 0.87
C VAL A 243 -1.81 15.49 2.30
N ASN A 244 -2.02 14.23 2.68
CA ASN A 244 -1.62 13.71 4.00
C ASN A 244 -0.22 13.05 3.96
N PRO A 245 0.45 12.95 5.13
CA PRO A 245 1.76 12.30 5.25
C PRO A 245 1.75 10.84 4.80
N GLU A 246 2.91 10.36 4.34
CA GLU A 246 3.17 8.92 4.29
C GLU A 246 3.98 8.49 5.49
N VAL A 247 3.58 7.38 6.09
CA VAL A 247 3.87 7.11 7.49
C VAL A 247 4.59 5.80 7.72
N CYS A 248 4.57 4.86 6.78
CA CYS A 248 5.32 3.62 6.88
C CYS A 248 6.60 3.67 6.05
N ASP A 249 6.60 4.36 4.91
CA ASP A 249 7.77 4.48 4.03
C ASP A 249 9.06 4.95 4.72
N PRO A 250 9.06 6.01 5.56
CA PRO A 250 10.24 6.44 6.32
C PRO A 250 10.87 5.35 7.18
N CYS A 251 10.04 4.43 7.71
CA CYS A 251 10.44 3.30 8.55
C CYS A 251 10.52 1.99 7.77
N GLY A 252 10.37 2.05 6.46
CA GLY A 252 9.94 0.93 5.65
C GLY A 252 10.60 0.88 4.28
N PRO A 253 10.01 0.06 3.37
CA PRO A 253 10.70 -0.52 2.23
C PRO A 253 11.28 0.51 1.26
N ASN A 254 10.63 1.67 1.11
CA ASN A 254 11.07 2.70 0.17
C ASN A 254 12.28 3.51 0.66
N CYS A 255 12.62 3.44 1.96
CA CYS A 255 13.71 4.23 2.56
C CYS A 255 14.79 3.38 3.22
N GLN A 256 14.44 2.21 3.78
CA GLN A 256 15.37 1.35 4.52
C GLN A 256 14.82 -0.07 4.71
N THR A 257 15.61 -0.92 5.39
CA THR A 257 15.08 -2.17 5.96
C THR A 257 13.90 -1.84 6.87
N VAL A 258 12.84 -2.63 6.78
CA VAL A 258 11.59 -2.35 7.46
C VAL A 258 11.71 -2.52 8.97
N TRP A 259 11.32 -1.49 9.72
CA TRP A 259 11.07 -1.58 11.15
C TRP A 259 9.72 -2.26 11.39
N ILE A 260 9.70 -3.26 12.27
CA ILE A 260 8.54 -4.11 12.52
C ILE A 260 8.21 -4.06 13.99
N ASP A 261 6.96 -3.72 14.31
CA ASP A 261 6.43 -3.71 15.66
C ASP A 261 5.76 -5.05 15.96
N PHE A 262 6.23 -5.75 16.98
CA PHE A 262 5.73 -7.07 17.37
C PHE A 262 4.80 -6.99 18.59
N PHE A 263 3.77 -7.83 18.61
CA PHE A 263 2.73 -7.86 19.63
C PHE A 263 2.46 -9.27 20.14
N ASP A 264 1.98 -9.38 21.38
CA ASP A 264 1.49 -10.62 21.96
C ASP A 264 0.03 -10.94 21.59
N GLU A 265 -0.51 -12.06 22.10
CA GLU A 265 -1.90 -12.48 21.84
C GLU A 265 -2.95 -11.48 22.33
N LYS A 266 -2.61 -10.61 23.28
CA LYS A 266 -3.49 -9.58 23.83
C LYS A 266 -3.36 -8.25 23.11
N GLY A 267 -2.51 -8.17 22.07
CA GLY A 267 -2.20 -6.92 21.38
C GLY A 267 -1.30 -5.99 22.17
N ALA A 268 -0.62 -6.49 23.21
CA ALA A 268 0.37 -5.70 23.93
C ALA A 268 1.66 -5.65 23.12
N TYR A 269 2.23 -4.44 22.98
CA TYR A 269 3.49 -4.23 22.31
C TYR A 269 4.64 -4.94 23.04
N LEU A 270 5.46 -5.66 22.28
CA LEU A 270 6.63 -6.39 22.77
C LEU A 270 7.92 -5.62 22.50
N ARG A 271 8.19 -5.36 21.21
CA ARG A 271 9.43 -4.75 20.73
C ARG A 271 9.32 -4.37 19.25
N THR A 272 10.05 -3.33 18.88
CA THR A 272 10.30 -2.92 17.49
C THR A 272 11.70 -3.37 17.06
N THR A 273 11.82 -4.01 15.91
CA THR A 273 13.12 -4.42 15.36
C THR A 273 13.07 -4.55 13.84
N GLN A 274 14.23 -4.48 13.19
CA GLN A 274 14.41 -4.78 11.77
C GLN A 274 14.77 -6.26 11.52
N SER A 275 15.02 -7.04 12.58
CA SER A 275 15.30 -8.47 12.48
C SER A 275 14.02 -9.26 12.23
N PHE A 276 13.98 -10.03 11.15
CA PHE A 276 12.85 -10.87 10.80
C PHE A 276 13.30 -12.27 10.32
N PRO A 277 12.78 -13.38 10.89
CA PRO A 277 11.93 -13.42 12.08
C PRO A 277 12.68 -12.93 13.34
N PRO A 278 11.97 -12.44 14.38
CA PRO A 278 12.59 -12.00 15.62
C PRO A 278 13.11 -13.18 16.45
N SER A 279 14.02 -12.92 17.39
CA SER A 279 14.58 -13.92 18.32
C SER A 279 13.69 -14.23 19.54
N PHE A 280 12.46 -13.71 19.55
CA PHE A 280 11.49 -13.85 20.65
C PHE A 280 10.12 -14.25 20.09
N PRO A 281 9.28 -14.93 20.89
CA PRO A 281 7.93 -15.29 20.47
C PRO A 281 7.04 -14.05 20.33
N TYR A 282 6.13 -14.09 19.36
CA TYR A 282 5.14 -13.04 19.08
C TYR A 282 3.88 -13.68 18.49
N ALA A 283 2.75 -12.98 18.58
CA ALA A 283 1.47 -13.45 18.03
C ALA A 283 1.18 -12.85 16.65
N PHE A 284 1.50 -11.57 16.47
CA PHE A 284 1.40 -10.86 15.19
C PHE A 284 2.36 -9.66 15.19
N PHE A 285 2.50 -9.01 14.03
CA PHE A 285 3.30 -7.82 13.87
C PHE A 285 2.64 -6.82 12.91
N ILE A 286 3.08 -5.57 12.91
CA ILE A 286 2.74 -4.57 11.89
C ILE A 286 4.01 -3.87 11.38
N ASN A 287 3.95 -3.29 10.19
CA ASN A 287 4.95 -2.31 9.77
C ASN A 287 4.90 -1.09 10.70
N ALA A 288 6.07 -0.61 11.13
CA ALA A 288 6.18 0.58 11.95
C ALA A 288 5.58 1.81 11.26
N ILE A 289 4.90 2.63 12.06
CA ILE A 289 4.43 3.96 11.68
C ILE A 289 5.40 4.97 12.26
N VAL A 290 6.00 5.78 11.39
CA VAL A 290 6.92 6.85 11.77
C VAL A 290 6.22 7.89 12.63
N ARG A 291 6.95 8.54 13.52
CA ARG A 291 6.47 9.72 14.24
C ARG A 291 6.42 10.96 13.34
N PRO A 292 5.53 11.93 13.59
CA PRO A 292 5.39 13.14 12.78
C PRO A 292 6.71 13.92 12.58
N GLU A 293 7.57 13.98 13.60
CA GLU A 293 8.84 14.73 13.54
C GLU A 293 9.86 14.09 12.58
N ALA A 294 9.67 12.81 12.26
CA ALA A 294 10.55 12.04 11.39
C ALA A 294 9.90 11.63 10.05
N SER A 295 8.64 11.99 9.79
CA SER A 295 7.90 11.47 8.63
C SER A 295 8.40 11.94 7.27
N THR A 296 9.16 13.03 7.22
CA THR A 296 9.82 13.50 5.98
C THR A 296 11.26 13.02 5.86
N GLN A 297 11.76 12.24 6.83
CA GLN A 297 13.12 11.71 6.83
C GLN A 297 13.12 10.34 6.17
N CYS A 298 13.89 10.18 5.09
CA CYS A 298 13.97 8.93 4.34
C CYS A 298 15.46 8.55 4.20
N PRO A 299 16.00 7.68 5.08
CA PRO A 299 15.33 6.97 6.17
C PRO A 299 15.09 7.78 7.44
N ALA A 300 14.05 7.41 8.21
CA ALA A 300 13.84 7.91 9.56
C ALA A 300 14.74 7.19 10.58
N PRO A 301 15.19 7.86 11.65
CA PRO A 301 15.95 7.23 12.72
C PRO A 301 15.08 6.21 13.46
N GLY A 302 15.71 5.17 14.04
CA GLY A 302 14.98 4.12 14.77
C GLY A 302 14.11 4.64 15.93
N SER A 303 14.50 5.75 16.58
CA SER A 303 13.67 6.42 17.60
C SER A 303 12.35 6.96 17.04
N GLY A 304 12.32 7.32 15.75
CA GLY A 304 11.13 7.74 15.04
C GLY A 304 10.26 6.58 14.54
N CYS A 305 10.77 5.34 14.54
CA CYS A 305 10.05 4.14 14.08
C CYS A 305 9.58 3.24 15.22
N ASN A 306 10.01 3.50 16.45
CA ASN A 306 9.69 2.66 17.59
C ASN A 306 8.27 2.90 18.12
N TYR A 307 7.48 1.83 18.27
CA TYR A 307 6.13 1.87 18.85
C TYR A 307 6.17 2.46 20.26
N ALA A 308 5.90 3.76 20.36
CA ALA A 308 5.49 4.35 21.61
C ALA A 308 3.97 4.41 21.58
N PRO A 309 3.27 3.59 22.37
CA PRO A 309 1.86 3.86 22.58
C PRO A 309 1.75 5.29 23.17
N PRO A 310 0.83 6.12 22.65
CA PRO A 310 0.56 7.43 23.23
C PRO A 310 0.01 7.34 24.67
#